data_AF-A0A7Z9GWX6-F1
#
_entry.id   AF-A0A7Z9GWX6-F1
#
_cell.length_a   1.000
_cell.length_b   1.000
_cell.length_c   1.000
_cell.angle_alpha   90.00
_cell.angle_beta   90.00
_cell.angle_gamma   90.00
#
_symmetry.space_group_name_H-M   'P 1'
#
loop_
_entity.id
_entity.type
_entity.pdbx_description
1 polymer ?
#
loop_
_entity_poly.entity_id
_entity_poly.type
_entity_poly.pdbx_seq_one_letter_code
_entity_poly.pdbx_strand_id
1 'polypeptide(L)'
;MWEMNAFFRQAQVLKTKQTNVHLLVNRDFVGKQGDPNDAEIYFDEPDGSMSVAYPRFLGGKSLDHNGQVGKFDRRTELARLVRQSDDLSRALVNRTWAHFLGYGFTRPVDDMGHHNAVSHPELLERLAKQFKAHHYNMKDLFRWIVLSDAFALSSRFSLANNIDAPELGEVAYFSRYYMRPMQPEEVYQSLLVVAGKNQPTGSPLEIEQARRDWLGQFARKMDTDEGDESNLFSGNIHQSLVMMNGPLMKQATSANARSVLAKVMESKMKTLKKVEHLFLAAVARKPTKRELKLVQQMLDQTTPDQMLQDIWWALLNSNEFILDH
;
A
#
# COMPACT_ATOMS: atom_id res chain seq x y z
N MET A 1 3.07 25.82 17.74
CA MET A 1 2.22 25.10 16.76
C MET A 1 1.16 26.00 16.10
N TRP A 2 0.94 27.24 16.58
CA TRP A 2 -0.04 28.20 16.03
C TRP A 2 0.26 28.71 14.61
N GLU A 3 1.54 28.95 14.27
CA GLU A 3 1.94 29.42 12.94
C GLU A 3 1.65 28.38 11.83
N MET A 4 1.81 27.09 12.16
CA MET A 4 1.48 25.99 11.24
C MET A 4 -0.03 25.84 11.08
N ASN A 5 -0.79 26.00 12.16
CA ASN A 5 -2.25 26.10 12.09
C ASN A 5 -2.67 27.25 11.16
N ALA A 6 -2.03 28.42 11.29
CA ALA A 6 -2.26 29.56 10.40
C ALA A 6 -1.96 29.22 8.94
N PHE A 7 -0.87 28.52 8.66
CA PHE A 7 -0.53 28.06 7.31
C PHE A 7 -1.66 27.24 6.65
N PHE A 8 -2.34 26.37 7.39
CA PHE A 8 -3.37 25.49 6.83
C PHE A 8 -4.80 26.08 6.81
N ARG A 9 -5.04 27.29 7.30
CA ARG A 9 -6.42 27.86 7.37
C ARG A 9 -7.11 28.10 6.04
N GLN A 10 -6.36 28.16 4.94
CA GLN A 10 -6.95 28.24 3.59
C GLN A 10 -7.41 26.86 3.07
N ALA A 11 -7.03 25.75 3.71
CA ALA A 11 -7.41 24.42 3.28
C ALA A 11 -8.63 23.92 4.07
N GLN A 12 -9.71 23.58 3.37
CA GLN A 12 -10.93 23.06 3.98
C GLN A 12 -11.33 21.73 3.35
N VAL A 13 -11.78 20.79 4.19
CA VAL A 13 -12.34 19.52 3.74
C VAL A 13 -13.84 19.68 3.55
N LEU A 14 -14.32 19.54 2.31
CA LEU A 14 -15.74 19.45 1.99
C LEU A 14 -16.20 18.00 2.04
N LYS A 15 -17.23 17.75 2.85
CA LYS A 15 -17.94 16.45 2.89
C LYS A 15 -19.12 16.51 1.92
N THR A 16 -19.09 15.74 0.85
CA THR A 16 -20.24 15.61 -0.05
C THR A 16 -21.24 14.63 0.57
N LYS A 17 -22.54 15.00 0.64
CA LYS A 17 -23.56 14.12 1.25
C LYS A 17 -23.92 12.89 0.39
N GLN A 18 -23.57 12.90 -0.90
CA GLN A 18 -23.97 11.89 -1.88
C GLN A 18 -22.90 10.83 -2.16
N THR A 19 -21.65 11.17 -1.94
CA THR A 19 -20.50 10.26 -2.09
C THR A 19 -19.69 10.43 -0.81
N ASN A 20 -19.26 9.35 -0.15
CA ASN A 20 -18.34 9.43 1.01
C ASN A 20 -16.93 9.96 0.60
N VAL A 21 -16.87 10.93 -0.30
CA VAL A 21 -15.68 11.55 -0.84
C VAL A 21 -15.46 12.86 -0.10
N HIS A 22 -14.30 12.95 0.51
CA HIS A 22 -13.77 14.17 1.11
C HIS A 22 -12.96 14.92 0.06
N LEU A 23 -13.34 16.18 -0.22
CA LEU A 23 -12.61 17.03 -1.17
C LEU A 23 -11.88 18.11 -0.42
N LEU A 24 -10.56 18.18 -0.59
CA LEU A 24 -9.75 19.28 -0.07
C LEU A 24 -9.79 20.47 -1.03
N VAL A 25 -10.41 21.57 -0.59
CA VAL A 25 -10.54 22.80 -1.37
C VAL A 25 -9.79 23.95 -0.71
N ASN A 26 -9.28 24.85 -1.54
CA ASN A 26 -8.73 26.11 -1.07
C ASN A 26 -9.88 27.12 -0.94
N ARG A 27 -9.98 27.80 0.20
CA ARG A 27 -10.94 28.87 0.45
C ARG A 27 -10.27 30.03 1.15
N ASP A 28 -10.80 31.23 0.89
CA ASP A 28 -10.35 32.43 1.58
C ASP A 28 -10.56 32.28 3.09
N PHE A 29 -9.57 32.74 3.84
CA PHE A 29 -9.63 32.83 5.28
C PHE A 29 -9.79 34.30 5.67
N VAL A 30 -10.75 34.60 6.55
CA VAL A 30 -11.12 35.98 6.90
C VAL A 30 -10.68 36.42 8.30
N GLY A 31 -9.93 35.56 9.01
CA GLY A 31 -9.50 35.84 10.39
C GLY A 31 -10.67 36.02 11.37
N LYS A 32 -10.39 36.58 12.55
CA LYS A 32 -11.43 36.95 13.54
C LYS A 32 -12.16 38.24 13.18
N GLN A 33 -11.51 39.15 12.44
CA GLN A 33 -12.06 40.46 12.10
C GLN A 33 -13.00 40.44 10.88
N GLY A 34 -13.05 39.31 10.15
CA GLY A 34 -13.92 39.17 8.99
C GLY A 34 -13.37 39.79 7.70
N ASP A 35 -12.15 40.32 7.72
CA ASP A 35 -11.45 40.83 6.53
C ASP A 35 -10.39 39.83 6.06
N PRO A 36 -10.49 39.29 4.83
CA PRO A 36 -9.48 38.40 4.28
C PRO A 36 -8.14 39.09 3.97
N ASN A 37 -8.07 40.43 3.93
CA ASN A 37 -6.78 41.12 3.82
C ASN A 37 -5.97 41.04 5.10
N ASP A 38 -6.64 40.95 6.25
CA ASP A 38 -6.04 40.93 7.58
C ASP A 38 -6.45 39.66 8.36
N ALA A 39 -6.14 38.51 7.77
CA ALA A 39 -6.59 37.21 8.25
C ALA A 39 -5.65 36.62 9.31
N GLU A 40 -5.40 37.38 10.38
CA GLU A 40 -4.52 37.02 11.48
C GLU A 40 -5.13 35.95 12.39
N ILE A 41 -4.27 35.10 12.96
CA ILE A 41 -4.64 34.19 14.05
C ILE A 41 -4.04 34.72 15.34
N TYR A 42 -4.92 34.98 16.30
CA TYR A 42 -4.52 35.34 17.66
C TYR A 42 -4.52 34.11 18.55
N PHE A 43 -3.51 33.98 19.39
CA PHE A 43 -3.45 33.00 20.46
C PHE A 43 -2.99 33.66 21.77
N ASP A 44 -3.41 33.09 22.88
CA ASP A 44 -3.06 33.59 24.21
C ASP A 44 -1.73 32.96 24.65
N GLU A 45 -0.84 33.78 25.17
CA GLU A 45 0.40 33.35 25.82
C GLU A 45 0.14 32.99 27.29
N PRO A 46 1.02 32.18 27.92
CA PRO A 46 0.86 31.78 29.33
C PRO A 46 0.80 32.95 30.32
N ASP A 47 1.31 34.11 29.94
CA ASP A 47 1.28 35.35 30.74
C ASP A 47 -0.03 36.15 30.57
N GLY A 48 -0.96 35.67 29.74
CA GLY A 48 -2.25 36.30 29.45
C GLY A 48 -2.21 37.38 28.35
N SER A 49 -1.06 37.59 27.71
CA SER A 49 -0.96 38.47 26.53
C SER A 49 -1.48 37.78 25.26
N MET A 50 -1.97 38.57 24.30
CA MET A 50 -2.37 38.06 22.98
C MET A 50 -1.25 38.27 21.96
N SER A 51 -0.88 37.19 21.27
CA SER A 51 0.12 37.20 20.20
C SER A 51 -0.47 36.78 18.86
N VAL A 52 0.09 37.33 17.78
CA VAL A 52 -0.30 37.03 16.39
C VAL A 52 0.58 35.89 15.84
N ALA A 53 -0.06 34.87 15.30
CA ALA A 53 0.57 33.79 14.57
C ALA A 53 0.47 34.05 13.06
N TYR A 54 1.60 34.44 12.47
CA TYR A 54 1.70 34.50 11.02
C TYR A 54 1.84 33.10 10.40
N PRO A 55 1.34 32.87 9.18
CA PRO A 55 1.42 31.56 8.54
C PRO A 55 2.87 31.15 8.30
N ARG A 56 3.30 30.01 8.87
CA ARG A 56 4.65 29.46 8.69
C ARG A 56 4.61 27.94 8.66
N PHE A 57 5.36 27.35 7.73
CA PHE A 57 5.55 25.89 7.67
C PHE A 57 6.93 25.49 8.20
N LEU A 58 6.97 24.59 9.19
CA LEU A 58 8.16 23.93 9.77
C LEU A 58 9.43 24.79 9.83
N GLY A 59 9.40 25.90 10.58
CA GLY A 59 10.58 26.76 10.78
C GLY A 59 11.02 27.56 9.54
N GLY A 60 10.26 27.50 8.45
CA GLY A 60 10.48 28.27 7.23
C GLY A 60 10.20 29.77 7.39
N LYS A 61 10.21 30.50 6.27
CA LYS A 61 9.88 31.93 6.32
C LYS A 61 8.41 32.14 6.65
N SER A 62 8.15 33.16 7.45
CA SER A 62 6.78 33.66 7.67
C SER A 62 6.20 34.16 6.36
N LEU A 63 4.93 33.87 6.11
CA LEU A 63 4.17 34.34 4.97
C LEU A 63 3.31 35.54 5.36
N ASP A 64 2.77 36.21 4.35
CA ASP A 64 1.79 37.28 4.51
C ASP A 64 0.55 36.77 5.29
N HIS A 65 0.00 37.61 6.17
CA HIS A 65 -1.25 37.33 6.89
C HIS A 65 -2.47 37.33 5.97
N ASN A 66 -2.34 37.80 4.74
CA ASN A 66 -3.42 37.77 3.76
C ASN A 66 -4.01 36.35 3.61
N GLY A 67 -5.33 36.26 3.77
CA GLY A 67 -6.09 35.03 3.70
C GLY A 67 -6.74 34.76 2.34
N GLN A 68 -6.61 35.66 1.36
CA GLN A 68 -7.15 35.47 0.01
C GLN A 68 -6.32 34.45 -0.78
N VAL A 69 -6.97 33.38 -1.24
CA VAL A 69 -6.33 32.34 -2.08
C VAL A 69 -5.83 32.93 -3.39
N GLY A 70 -6.55 33.90 -3.95
CA GLY A 70 -6.17 34.58 -5.19
C GLY A 70 -4.90 35.43 -5.09
N LYS A 71 -4.55 35.91 -3.90
CA LYS A 71 -3.29 36.63 -3.66
C LYS A 71 -2.17 35.67 -3.29
N PHE A 72 -2.46 34.72 -2.41
CA PHE A 72 -1.48 33.75 -1.95
C PHE A 72 -2.14 32.40 -1.63
N ASP A 73 -1.84 31.40 -2.45
CA ASP A 73 -2.29 30.03 -2.24
C ASP A 73 -1.26 29.24 -1.42
N ARG A 74 -1.56 29.06 -0.13
CA ARG A 74 -0.70 28.34 0.82
C ARG A 74 -0.50 26.86 0.44
N ARG A 75 -1.43 26.23 -0.29
CA ARG A 75 -1.26 24.85 -0.75
C ARG A 75 -0.23 24.75 -1.88
N THR A 76 -0.23 25.73 -2.78
CA THR A 76 0.80 25.86 -3.83
C THR A 76 2.17 26.14 -3.20
N GLU A 77 2.22 26.99 -2.18
CA GLU A 77 3.44 27.23 -1.42
C GLU A 77 3.95 25.97 -0.70
N LEU A 78 3.06 25.17 -0.11
CA LEU A 78 3.44 23.88 0.48
C LEU A 78 4.08 22.96 -0.55
N ALA A 79 3.47 22.82 -1.74
CA ALA A 79 4.03 22.01 -2.81
C ALA A 79 5.43 22.49 -3.22
N ARG A 80 5.63 23.81 -3.26
CA ARG A 80 6.94 24.43 -3.52
C ARG A 80 7.96 24.08 -2.44
N LEU A 81 7.59 24.20 -1.17
CA LEU A 81 8.46 23.88 -0.01
C LEU A 81 8.83 22.40 0.02
N VAL A 82 7.86 21.50 -0.17
CA VAL A 82 8.09 20.05 -0.23
C VAL A 82 9.05 19.70 -1.38
N ARG A 83 8.85 20.28 -2.57
CA ARG A 83 9.71 20.03 -3.74
C ARG A 83 11.16 20.50 -3.53
N GLN A 84 11.37 21.51 -2.70
CA GLN A 84 12.70 22.04 -2.39
C GLN A 84 13.39 21.30 -1.25
N SER A 85 12.66 20.55 -0.44
CA SER A 85 13.24 19.76 0.64
C SER A 85 14.12 18.64 0.08
N ASP A 86 15.29 18.43 0.70
CA ASP A 86 16.13 17.28 0.41
C ASP A 86 15.51 15.96 0.91
N ASP A 87 14.62 16.05 1.91
CA ASP A 87 13.98 14.89 2.53
C ASP A 87 12.92 14.24 1.61
N LEU A 88 12.38 14.98 0.62
CA LEU A 88 11.38 14.41 -0.31
C LEU A 88 11.89 13.14 -0.99
N SER A 89 13.14 13.17 -1.44
CA SER A 89 13.76 12.03 -2.11
C SER A 89 13.98 10.85 -1.15
N ARG A 90 14.45 11.12 0.08
CA ARG A 90 14.64 10.11 1.12
C ARG A 90 13.31 9.49 1.55
N ALA A 91 12.28 10.29 1.76
CA ALA A 91 10.95 9.83 2.14
C ALA A 91 10.30 8.95 1.06
N LEU A 92 10.36 9.37 -0.21
CA LEU A 92 9.81 8.56 -1.31
C LEU A 92 10.56 7.25 -1.50
N VAL A 93 11.89 7.25 -1.40
CA VAL A 93 12.69 6.02 -1.45
C VAL A 93 12.34 5.11 -0.29
N ASN A 94 12.30 5.62 0.94
CA ASN A 94 12.00 4.83 2.14
C ASN A 94 10.61 4.20 2.07
N ARG A 95 9.60 4.99 1.68
CA ARG A 95 8.22 4.53 1.54
C ARG A 95 8.07 3.49 0.42
N THR A 96 8.74 3.70 -0.71
CA THR A 96 8.72 2.73 -1.82
C THR A 96 9.44 1.45 -1.44
N TRP A 97 10.59 1.54 -0.77
CA TRP A 97 11.33 0.40 -0.27
C TRP A 97 10.47 -0.43 0.70
N ALA A 98 9.82 0.23 1.66
CA ALA A 98 8.89 -0.42 2.59
C ALA A 98 7.71 -1.10 1.89
N HIS A 99 7.21 -0.53 0.80
CA HIS A 99 6.14 -1.14 0.03
C HIS A 99 6.55 -2.47 -0.59
N PHE A 100 7.79 -2.59 -1.08
CA PHE A 100 8.29 -3.82 -1.71
C PHE A 100 8.83 -4.84 -0.70
N LEU A 101 9.54 -4.39 0.36
CA LEU A 101 10.20 -5.28 1.32
C LEU A 101 9.46 -5.40 2.66
N GLY A 102 8.29 -4.78 2.81
CA GLY A 102 7.49 -4.78 4.04
C GLY A 102 7.97 -3.81 5.12
N TYR A 103 9.26 -3.46 5.15
CA TYR A 103 9.86 -2.54 6.13
C TYR A 103 10.72 -1.49 5.45
N GLY A 104 10.68 -0.26 5.97
CA GLY A 104 11.56 0.83 5.54
C GLY A 104 12.92 0.80 6.25
N PHE A 105 13.79 1.73 5.87
CA PHE A 105 15.03 2.04 6.57
C PHE A 105 14.80 2.70 7.94
N THR A 106 13.62 3.29 8.15
CA THR A 106 13.20 3.88 9.44
C THR A 106 11.89 3.25 9.89
N ARG A 107 11.65 3.31 11.20
CA ARG A 107 10.38 2.94 11.81
C ARG A 107 9.96 4.03 12.81
N PRO A 108 8.80 4.68 12.63
CA PRO A 108 7.88 4.58 11.49
C PRO A 108 8.50 4.97 10.12
N VAL A 109 7.89 4.50 9.02
CA VAL A 109 8.38 4.77 7.66
C VAL A 109 8.33 6.27 7.29
N ASP A 110 7.35 6.98 7.83
CA ASP A 110 7.14 8.40 7.57
C ASP A 110 7.84 9.30 8.61
N ASP A 111 8.44 8.72 9.65
CA ASP A 111 9.16 9.46 10.69
C ASP A 111 10.68 9.28 10.54
N MET A 112 11.27 10.22 9.81
CA MET A 112 12.70 10.25 9.49
C MET A 112 13.45 11.32 10.29
N GLY A 113 12.91 11.72 11.45
CA GLY A 113 13.57 12.67 12.35
C GLY A 113 14.84 12.10 12.97
N HIS A 114 15.67 12.99 13.54
CA HIS A 114 16.96 12.61 14.15
C HIS A 114 16.85 11.61 15.32
N HIS A 115 15.66 11.47 15.91
CA HIS A 115 15.39 10.53 16.99
C HIS A 115 15.21 9.09 16.50
N ASN A 116 14.98 8.88 15.20
CA ASN A 116 14.84 7.55 14.62
C ASN A 116 16.10 7.12 13.90
N ALA A 117 16.63 5.96 14.29
CA ALA A 117 17.78 5.36 13.63
C ALA A 117 17.41 4.90 12.22
N VAL A 118 18.28 5.23 11.26
CA VAL A 118 18.21 4.72 9.88
C VAL A 118 19.04 3.44 9.82
N SER A 119 18.47 2.33 9.33
CA SER A 119 19.17 1.04 9.28
C SER A 119 20.41 1.05 8.38
N HIS A 120 20.26 1.63 7.18
CA HIS A 120 21.33 1.71 6.18
C HIS A 120 21.43 3.13 5.63
N PRO A 121 22.03 4.08 6.39
CA PRO A 121 22.02 5.51 6.03
C PRO A 121 22.74 5.78 4.71
N GLU A 122 23.87 5.11 4.45
CA GLU A 122 24.63 5.28 3.21
C GLU A 122 23.85 4.80 1.97
N LEU A 123 23.12 3.68 2.10
CA LEU A 123 22.28 3.16 1.02
C LEU A 123 21.10 4.09 0.73
N LEU A 124 20.39 4.52 1.77
CA LEU A 124 19.26 5.44 1.64
C LEU A 124 19.70 6.75 0.98
N GLU A 125 20.81 7.34 1.42
CA GLU A 125 21.32 8.59 0.85
C GLU A 125 21.73 8.40 -0.61
N ARG A 126 22.38 7.29 -0.95
CA ARG A 126 22.74 6.97 -2.34
C ARG A 126 21.52 6.82 -3.24
N LEU A 127 20.50 6.07 -2.80
CA LEU A 127 19.26 5.87 -3.56
C LEU A 127 18.50 7.20 -3.72
N ALA A 128 18.39 7.99 -2.66
CA ALA A 128 17.73 9.29 -2.67
C ALA A 128 18.41 10.27 -3.65
N LYS A 129 19.74 10.36 -3.61
CA LYS A 129 20.52 11.18 -4.54
C LYS A 129 20.33 10.74 -5.99
N GLN A 130 20.39 9.44 -6.27
CA GLN A 130 20.16 8.93 -7.63
C GLN A 130 18.72 9.16 -8.09
N PHE A 131 17.73 8.94 -7.22
CA PHE A 131 16.32 9.16 -7.52
C PHE A 131 16.03 10.63 -7.87
N LYS A 132 16.61 11.56 -7.12
CA LYS A 132 16.55 13.01 -7.41
C LYS A 132 17.24 13.35 -8.73
N ALA A 133 18.41 12.76 -9.02
CA ALA A 133 19.13 12.95 -10.28
C ALA A 133 18.36 12.39 -11.49
N HIS A 134 17.58 11.34 -11.31
CA HIS A 134 16.67 10.75 -12.31
C HIS A 134 15.29 11.44 -12.35
N HIS A 135 15.18 12.67 -11.83
CA HIS A 135 13.95 13.46 -11.83
C HIS A 135 12.74 12.73 -11.22
N TYR A 136 12.97 11.98 -10.13
CA TYR A 136 11.93 11.24 -9.42
C TYR A 136 11.21 10.17 -10.28
N ASN A 137 11.93 9.54 -11.22
CA ASN A 137 11.38 8.46 -12.05
C ASN A 137 11.09 7.20 -11.23
N MET A 138 9.82 6.97 -10.90
CA MET A 138 9.37 5.80 -10.13
C MET A 138 9.74 4.47 -10.78
N LYS A 139 9.75 4.37 -12.12
CA LYS A 139 10.09 3.12 -12.81
C LYS A 139 11.55 2.73 -12.59
N ASP A 140 12.44 3.72 -12.50
CA ASP A 140 13.86 3.48 -12.22
C ASP A 140 14.04 3.02 -10.77
N LEU A 141 13.37 3.69 -9.82
CA LEU A 141 13.38 3.28 -8.42
C LEU A 141 12.86 1.84 -8.23
N PHE A 142 11.72 1.50 -8.86
CA PHE A 142 11.19 0.14 -8.85
C PHE A 142 12.22 -0.84 -9.38
N ARG A 143 12.86 -0.53 -10.52
CA ARG A 143 13.91 -1.38 -11.11
C ARG A 143 15.07 -1.59 -10.14
N TRP A 144 15.55 -0.53 -9.47
CA TRP A 144 16.67 -0.65 -8.53
C TRP A 144 16.33 -1.55 -7.33
N ILE A 145 15.09 -1.45 -6.82
CA ILE A 145 14.64 -2.27 -5.69
C ILE A 145 14.48 -3.73 -6.13
N VAL A 146 13.73 -4.00 -7.20
CA VAL A 146 13.42 -5.39 -7.62
C VAL A 146 14.63 -6.15 -8.18
N LEU A 147 15.68 -5.45 -8.59
CA LEU A 147 16.95 -6.05 -9.02
C LEU A 147 18.01 -6.07 -7.90
N SER A 148 17.67 -5.62 -6.69
CA SER A 148 18.60 -5.65 -5.55
C SER A 148 18.73 -7.06 -4.98
N ASP A 149 19.89 -7.37 -4.40
CA ASP A 149 20.11 -8.63 -3.69
C ASP A 149 19.10 -8.80 -2.56
N ALA A 150 18.81 -7.73 -1.80
CA ALA A 150 17.85 -7.72 -0.70
C ALA A 150 16.45 -8.21 -1.12
N PHE A 151 15.96 -7.79 -2.29
CA PHE A 151 14.67 -8.23 -2.82
C PHE A 151 14.70 -9.70 -3.30
N ALA A 152 15.85 -10.19 -3.76
CA ALA A 152 16.02 -11.56 -4.24
C ALA A 152 16.26 -12.59 -3.13
N LEU A 153 16.40 -12.16 -1.88
CA LEU A 153 16.65 -13.07 -0.75
C LEU A 153 15.44 -13.99 -0.49
N SER A 154 15.71 -15.18 0.01
CA SER A 154 14.66 -16.08 0.48
C SER A 154 14.03 -15.54 1.77
N SER A 155 12.73 -15.79 1.97
CA SER A 155 12.04 -15.52 3.25
C SER A 155 12.36 -16.51 4.38
N ARG A 156 13.14 -17.57 4.09
CA ARG A 156 13.44 -18.63 5.04
C ARG A 156 14.27 -18.14 6.21
N PHE A 157 13.76 -18.43 7.41
CA PHE A 157 14.49 -18.22 8.65
C PHE A 157 15.59 -19.28 8.84
N SER A 158 16.72 -18.86 9.38
CA SER A 158 17.90 -19.69 9.65
C SER A 158 18.63 -19.19 10.91
N LEU A 159 19.56 -19.98 11.43
CA LEU A 159 20.39 -19.55 12.57
C LEU A 159 21.29 -18.35 12.23
N ALA A 160 21.61 -18.14 10.96
CA ALA A 160 22.51 -17.06 10.54
C ALA A 160 21.81 -15.69 10.41
N ASN A 161 20.47 -15.66 10.38
CA ASN A 161 19.67 -14.44 10.27
C ASN A 161 18.65 -14.28 11.40
N ASN A 162 18.90 -14.91 12.55
CA ASN A 162 17.98 -14.92 13.68
C ASN A 162 17.91 -13.60 14.46
N ILE A 163 18.90 -12.72 14.28
CA ILE A 163 18.96 -11.38 14.90
C ILE A 163 18.05 -10.40 14.15
N ASP A 164 17.80 -10.64 12.86
CA ASP A 164 17.01 -9.72 12.02
C ASP A 164 15.50 -10.01 12.16
N ALA A 165 14.92 -9.39 13.18
CA ALA A 165 13.52 -9.58 13.58
C ALA A 165 12.73 -8.25 13.68
N PRO A 166 12.56 -7.50 12.58
CA PRO A 166 11.79 -6.25 12.59
C PRO A 166 10.34 -6.43 13.03
N GLU A 167 9.78 -7.63 12.92
CA GLU A 167 8.47 -7.99 13.47
C GLU A 167 8.37 -7.77 15.00
N LEU A 168 9.49 -7.79 15.72
CA LEU A 168 9.55 -7.60 17.18
C LEU A 168 9.71 -6.14 17.63
N GLY A 169 9.86 -5.20 16.71
CA GLY A 169 10.17 -3.81 17.09
C GLY A 169 11.51 -3.31 16.56
N GLU A 170 12.37 -4.23 16.13
CA GLU A 170 13.76 -3.92 15.81
C GLU A 170 13.93 -3.26 14.44
N VAL A 171 15.14 -2.76 14.21
CA VAL A 171 15.56 -2.15 12.94
C VAL A 171 15.70 -3.26 11.89
N ALA A 172 15.15 -3.05 10.70
CA ALA A 172 15.23 -4.02 9.60
C ALA A 172 16.64 -4.06 9.00
N TYR A 173 17.29 -5.23 9.04
CA TYR A 173 18.62 -5.45 8.45
C TYR A 173 18.57 -6.03 7.03
N PHE A 174 17.41 -6.45 6.54
CA PHE A 174 17.18 -7.02 5.21
C PHE A 174 18.05 -8.24 4.90
N SER A 175 18.26 -9.12 5.89
CA SER A 175 19.02 -10.39 5.75
C SER A 175 18.18 -11.53 5.16
N ARG A 176 16.89 -11.29 4.95
CA ARG A 176 15.91 -12.16 4.29
C ARG A 176 14.77 -11.32 3.75
N TYR A 177 13.93 -11.93 2.91
CA TYR A 177 12.63 -11.34 2.60
C TYR A 177 11.67 -11.47 3.79
N TYR A 178 11.02 -10.37 4.17
CA TYR A 178 10.06 -10.41 5.28
C TYR A 178 8.68 -10.75 4.73
N MET A 179 8.13 -11.88 5.20
CA MET A 179 6.78 -12.26 4.80
C MET A 179 5.79 -11.21 5.29
N ARG A 180 4.96 -10.71 4.37
CA ARG A 180 3.91 -9.73 4.69
C ARG A 180 2.57 -10.19 4.15
N PRO A 181 1.45 -9.88 4.82
CA PRO A 181 0.15 -10.05 4.22
C PRO A 181 0.01 -9.08 3.04
N MET A 182 -0.59 -9.57 1.97
CA MET A 182 -0.99 -8.75 0.84
C MET A 182 -2.10 -7.78 1.27
N GLN A 183 -2.09 -6.60 0.69
CA GLN A 183 -3.20 -5.66 0.76
C GLN A 183 -4.41 -6.24 0.01
N PRO A 184 -5.64 -5.88 0.40
CA PRO A 184 -6.85 -6.28 -0.30
C PRO A 184 -6.77 -5.98 -1.80
N GLU A 185 -6.18 -4.84 -2.18
CA GLU A 185 -5.96 -4.47 -3.58
C GLU A 185 -5.05 -5.47 -4.32
N GLU A 186 -3.99 -5.95 -3.67
CA GLU A 186 -3.06 -6.93 -4.25
C GLU A 186 -3.76 -8.30 -4.44
N VAL A 187 -4.56 -8.72 -3.45
CA VAL A 187 -5.38 -9.94 -3.52
C VAL A 187 -6.42 -9.81 -4.64
N TYR A 188 -7.13 -8.68 -4.72
CA TYR A 188 -8.12 -8.39 -5.75
C TYR A 188 -7.53 -8.53 -7.15
N GLN A 189 -6.40 -7.87 -7.40
CA GLN A 189 -5.74 -7.90 -8.69
C GLN A 189 -5.23 -9.30 -9.03
N SER A 190 -4.68 -10.02 -8.05
CA SER A 190 -4.24 -11.41 -8.22
C SER A 190 -5.40 -12.33 -8.62
N LEU A 191 -6.57 -12.19 -7.99
CA LEU A 191 -7.78 -12.94 -8.35
C LEU A 191 -8.30 -12.59 -9.75
N LEU A 192 -8.26 -11.31 -10.15
CA LEU A 192 -8.64 -10.90 -11.51
C LEU A 192 -7.72 -11.52 -12.56
N VAL A 193 -6.41 -11.53 -12.29
CA VAL A 193 -5.40 -12.15 -13.16
C VAL A 193 -5.66 -13.64 -13.31
N VAL A 194 -5.89 -14.33 -12.20
CA VAL A 194 -6.22 -15.76 -12.16
C VAL A 194 -7.52 -16.07 -12.91
N ALA A 195 -8.54 -15.21 -12.77
CA ALA A 195 -9.81 -15.33 -13.46
C ALA A 195 -9.74 -15.00 -14.97
N GLY A 196 -8.58 -14.59 -15.48
CA GLY A 196 -8.40 -14.22 -16.89
C GLY A 196 -9.02 -12.88 -17.28
N LYS A 197 -9.21 -11.99 -16.29
CA LYS A 197 -9.71 -10.61 -16.44
C LYS A 197 -8.59 -9.58 -16.34
N ASN A 198 -7.40 -9.91 -16.83
CA ASN A 198 -6.21 -9.04 -16.79
C ASN A 198 -6.38 -7.73 -17.59
N GLN A 199 -7.43 -7.66 -18.41
CA GLN A 199 -7.88 -6.42 -19.05
C GLN A 199 -9.27 -6.09 -18.50
N PRO A 200 -9.43 -4.92 -17.87
CA PRO A 200 -10.73 -4.47 -17.41
C PRO A 200 -11.70 -4.37 -18.60
N THR A 201 -12.81 -5.12 -18.55
CA THR A 201 -13.88 -5.03 -19.54
C THR A 201 -14.93 -4.05 -19.03
N GLY A 202 -15.10 -2.91 -19.71
CA GLY A 202 -16.07 -1.88 -19.33
C GLY A 202 -15.47 -0.48 -19.36
N SER A 203 -16.27 0.51 -18.95
CA SER A 203 -15.82 1.88 -18.77
C SER A 203 -14.90 2.02 -17.54
N PRO A 204 -13.95 2.97 -17.53
CA PRO A 204 -13.09 3.25 -16.36
C PRO A 204 -13.86 3.42 -15.04
N LEU A 205 -15.07 3.99 -15.11
CA LEU A 205 -15.92 4.19 -13.94
C LEU A 205 -16.45 2.87 -13.37
N GLU A 206 -16.92 1.96 -14.21
CA GLU A 206 -17.44 0.65 -13.78
C GLU A 206 -16.33 -0.18 -13.13
N ILE A 207 -15.10 -0.09 -13.64
CA ILE A 207 -13.94 -0.80 -13.11
C ILE A 207 -13.60 -0.29 -11.70
N GLU A 208 -13.54 1.02 -11.53
CA GLU A 208 -13.31 1.64 -10.22
C GLU A 208 -14.47 1.40 -9.24
N GLN A 209 -15.71 1.32 -9.72
CA GLN A 209 -16.85 0.93 -8.89
C GLN A 209 -16.72 -0.52 -8.43
N ALA A 210 -16.52 -1.47 -9.34
CA ALA A 210 -16.36 -2.89 -8.99
C ALA A 210 -15.18 -3.13 -8.04
N ARG A 211 -14.07 -2.41 -8.25
CA ARG A 211 -12.92 -2.43 -7.33
C ARG A 211 -13.31 -1.91 -5.94
N ARG A 212 -13.96 -0.74 -5.85
CA ARG A 212 -14.40 -0.16 -4.58
C ARG A 212 -15.43 -1.02 -3.86
N ASP A 213 -16.38 -1.60 -4.58
CA ASP A 213 -17.41 -2.47 -4.00
C ASP A 213 -16.82 -3.75 -3.43
N TRP A 214 -15.77 -4.29 -4.07
CA TRP A 214 -15.04 -5.44 -3.54
C TRP A 214 -14.21 -5.06 -2.31
N LEU A 215 -13.42 -3.98 -2.39
CA LEU A 215 -12.61 -3.49 -1.27
C LEU A 215 -13.45 -3.06 -0.06
N GLY A 216 -14.63 -2.48 -0.32
CA GLY A 216 -15.59 -2.05 0.69
C GLY A 216 -16.14 -3.18 1.55
N GLN A 217 -16.02 -4.44 1.11
CA GLN A 217 -16.39 -5.62 1.92
C GLN A 217 -15.35 -5.90 3.03
N PHE A 218 -14.14 -5.36 2.90
CA PHE A 218 -13.05 -5.54 3.87
C PHE A 218 -12.84 -4.31 4.75
N ALA A 219 -13.18 -3.12 4.25
CA ALA A 219 -13.17 -1.90 5.01
C ALA A 219 -14.30 -1.91 6.06
N ARG A 220 -14.02 -2.48 7.23
CA ARG A 220 -14.79 -2.10 8.42
C ARG A 220 -14.51 -0.63 8.69
N LYS A 221 -15.56 0.16 8.93
CA LYS A 221 -15.48 1.47 9.58
C LYS A 221 -14.83 1.29 10.97
N MET A 222 -13.51 1.25 11.04
CA MET A 222 -12.79 1.66 12.24
C MET A 222 -12.87 3.18 12.22
N ASP A 223 -13.79 3.73 13.02
CA ASP A 223 -14.03 5.16 13.21
C ASP A 223 -12.93 5.76 14.10
N THR A 224 -11.66 5.44 13.79
CA THR A 224 -10.49 5.95 14.50
C THR A 224 -9.77 6.92 13.59
N ASP A 225 -9.76 8.19 14.00
CA ASP A 225 -9.21 9.38 13.34
C ASP A 225 -7.67 9.36 13.19
N GLU A 226 -7.06 8.19 13.33
CA GLU A 226 -5.65 7.97 13.08
C GLU A 226 -5.54 7.36 11.69
N GLY A 227 -4.80 8.03 10.79
CA GLY A 227 -4.51 7.58 9.43
C GLY A 227 -3.64 6.33 9.37
N ASP A 228 -3.94 5.34 10.20
CA ASP A 228 -3.35 4.02 10.17
C ASP A 228 -3.87 3.34 8.89
N GLU A 229 -3.02 3.24 7.89
CA GLU A 229 -3.27 2.50 6.65
C GLU A 229 -3.31 0.97 6.92
N SER A 230 -3.88 0.52 8.04
CA SER A 230 -4.00 -0.89 8.38
C SER A 230 -5.18 -1.52 7.64
N ASN A 231 -5.16 -1.45 6.30
CA ASN A 231 -6.04 -2.19 5.40
C ASN A 231 -5.57 -3.66 5.22
N LEU A 232 -4.61 -4.13 6.02
CA LEU A 232 -3.99 -5.46 5.86
C LEU A 232 -5.04 -6.58 5.92
N PHE A 233 -4.89 -7.58 5.03
CA PHE A 233 -5.67 -8.81 5.09
C PHE A 233 -5.21 -9.63 6.30
N SER A 234 -5.89 -9.47 7.44
CA SER A 234 -5.59 -10.15 8.70
C SER A 234 -6.12 -11.59 8.77
N GLY A 235 -6.74 -12.09 7.69
CA GLY A 235 -7.28 -13.44 7.64
C GLY A 235 -8.49 -13.64 8.56
N ASN A 236 -9.20 -12.55 8.90
CA ASN A 236 -10.36 -12.65 9.78
C ASN A 236 -11.50 -13.48 9.14
N ILE A 237 -12.39 -14.02 9.97
CA ILE A 237 -13.45 -14.95 9.52
C ILE A 237 -14.28 -14.34 8.37
N HIS A 238 -14.61 -13.04 8.46
CA HIS A 238 -15.38 -12.36 7.42
C HIS A 238 -14.59 -12.27 6.11
N GLN A 239 -13.32 -11.87 6.17
CA GLN A 239 -12.40 -11.82 5.03
C GLN A 239 -12.31 -13.18 4.33
N SER A 240 -12.12 -14.25 5.09
CA SER A 240 -12.05 -15.62 4.58
C SER A 240 -13.38 -16.06 3.94
N LEU A 241 -14.53 -15.70 4.52
CA LEU A 241 -15.84 -16.00 3.95
C LEU A 241 -16.10 -15.29 2.62
N VAL A 242 -15.70 -14.01 2.51
CA VAL A 242 -15.78 -13.24 1.27
C VAL A 242 -14.87 -13.87 0.20
N MET A 243 -13.66 -14.29 0.58
CA MET A 243 -12.75 -15.00 -0.33
C MET A 243 -13.34 -16.34 -0.80
N MET A 244 -13.86 -17.17 0.11
CA MET A 244 -14.37 -18.51 -0.24
C MET A 244 -15.62 -18.48 -1.11
N ASN A 245 -16.53 -17.54 -0.84
CA ASN A 245 -17.88 -17.53 -1.42
C ASN A 245 -18.12 -16.40 -2.42
N GLY A 246 -17.17 -15.47 -2.56
CA GLY A 246 -17.30 -14.28 -3.36
C GLY A 246 -17.44 -14.56 -4.86
N PRO A 247 -18.05 -13.63 -5.62
CA PRO A 247 -18.22 -13.78 -7.06
C PRO A 247 -16.89 -13.89 -7.81
N LEU A 248 -15.84 -13.20 -7.34
CA LEU A 248 -14.51 -13.31 -7.95
C LEU A 248 -13.91 -14.70 -7.77
N MET A 249 -14.07 -15.33 -6.61
CA MET A 249 -13.58 -16.68 -6.39
C MET A 249 -14.30 -17.69 -7.27
N LYS A 250 -15.64 -17.59 -7.36
CA LYS A 250 -16.42 -18.42 -8.28
C LYS A 250 -15.98 -18.25 -9.73
N GLN A 251 -15.61 -17.03 -10.14
CA GLN A 251 -15.08 -16.78 -11.48
C GLN A 251 -13.67 -17.35 -11.65
N ALA A 252 -12.80 -17.17 -10.66
CA ALA A 252 -11.43 -17.69 -10.62
C ALA A 252 -11.38 -19.23 -10.69
N THR A 253 -12.36 -19.91 -10.09
CA THR A 253 -12.48 -21.37 -10.10
C THR A 253 -13.39 -21.91 -11.20
N SER A 254 -14.13 -21.05 -11.91
CA SER A 254 -14.89 -21.48 -13.07
C SER A 254 -13.97 -21.82 -14.25
N ALA A 255 -14.34 -22.86 -15.01
CA ALA A 255 -13.70 -23.24 -16.27
C ALA A 255 -14.08 -22.28 -17.42
N ASN A 256 -14.02 -20.98 -17.19
CA ASN A 256 -14.10 -19.97 -18.24
C ASN A 256 -12.80 -20.02 -19.05
N ALA A 257 -12.86 -20.16 -20.37
CA ALA A 257 -11.71 -20.36 -21.27
C ALA A 257 -10.53 -19.38 -21.09
N ARG A 258 -10.76 -18.21 -20.49
CA ARG A 258 -9.69 -17.23 -20.22
C ARG A 258 -8.96 -17.43 -18.90
N SER A 259 -9.56 -18.14 -17.93
CA SER A 259 -8.99 -18.37 -16.60
C SER A 259 -7.73 -19.22 -16.69
N VAL A 260 -6.84 -19.06 -15.69
CA VAL A 260 -5.63 -19.88 -15.59
C VAL A 260 -6.00 -21.36 -15.50
N LEU A 261 -7.04 -21.67 -14.71
CA LEU A 261 -7.53 -23.04 -14.55
C LEU A 261 -7.97 -23.65 -15.89
N ALA A 262 -8.80 -22.96 -16.68
CA ALA A 262 -9.28 -23.49 -17.95
C ALA A 262 -8.11 -23.76 -18.92
N LYS A 263 -7.15 -22.83 -19.02
CA LYS A 263 -5.94 -23.01 -19.84
C LYS A 263 -5.12 -24.23 -19.42
N VAL A 264 -5.00 -24.46 -18.11
CA VAL A 264 -4.30 -25.63 -17.57
C VAL A 264 -5.07 -26.92 -17.86
N MET A 265 -6.39 -26.91 -17.72
CA MET A 265 -7.26 -28.05 -18.03
C MET A 265 -7.21 -28.43 -19.52
N GLU A 266 -7.27 -27.45 -20.43
CA GLU A 266 -7.20 -27.66 -21.89
C GLU A 266 -5.81 -28.05 -22.39
N SER A 267 -4.75 -27.79 -21.60
CA SER A 267 -3.38 -28.13 -21.99
C SER A 267 -3.17 -29.64 -22.13
N LYS A 268 -2.27 -30.02 -23.05
CA LYS A 268 -1.81 -31.42 -23.26
C LYS A 268 -0.82 -31.91 -22.19
N MET A 269 -0.67 -31.18 -21.08
CA MET A 269 0.26 -31.53 -20.01
C MET A 269 -0.20 -32.78 -19.24
N LYS A 270 0.74 -33.56 -18.73
CA LYS A 270 0.43 -34.63 -17.76
C LYS A 270 -0.20 -34.04 -16.50
N THR A 271 -1.07 -34.78 -15.83
CA THR A 271 -1.80 -34.29 -14.64
C THR A 271 -0.90 -33.70 -13.56
N LEU A 272 0.22 -34.35 -13.24
CA LEU A 272 1.17 -33.82 -12.26
C LEU A 272 1.81 -32.49 -12.70
N LYS A 273 2.02 -32.28 -14.01
CA LYS A 273 2.49 -31.01 -14.56
C LYS A 273 1.42 -29.92 -14.53
N LYS A 274 0.15 -30.29 -14.71
CA LYS A 274 -0.98 -29.36 -14.50
C LYS A 274 -1.01 -28.86 -13.06
N VAL A 275 -0.87 -29.77 -12.09
CA VAL A 275 -0.81 -29.43 -10.66
C VAL A 275 0.38 -28.53 -10.35
N GLU A 276 1.59 -28.86 -10.83
CA GLU A 276 2.77 -28.00 -10.67
C GLU A 276 2.51 -26.58 -11.21
N HIS A 277 1.82 -26.45 -12.34
CA HIS A 277 1.49 -25.15 -12.92
C HIS A 277 0.50 -24.36 -12.06
N LEU A 278 -0.51 -25.02 -11.46
CA LEU A 278 -1.43 -24.36 -10.54
C LEU A 278 -0.70 -23.86 -9.28
N PHE A 279 0.19 -24.66 -8.70
CA PHE A 279 1.00 -24.21 -7.56
C PHE A 279 1.87 -23.00 -7.90
N LEU A 280 2.53 -23.01 -9.06
CA LEU A 280 3.33 -21.87 -9.50
C LEU A 280 2.47 -20.62 -9.77
N ALA A 281 1.26 -20.80 -10.28
CA ALA A 281 0.37 -19.68 -10.59
C ALA A 281 -0.30 -19.07 -9.35
N ALA A 282 -0.58 -19.85 -8.30
CA ALA A 282 -1.20 -19.37 -7.07
C ALA A 282 -0.18 -18.90 -6.03
N VAL A 283 0.90 -19.65 -5.80
CA VAL A 283 1.82 -19.44 -4.67
C VAL A 283 3.29 -19.36 -5.10
N ALA A 284 3.58 -19.15 -6.38
CA ALA A 284 4.92 -18.92 -6.92
C ALA A 284 6.00 -20.00 -6.62
N ARG A 285 5.61 -21.19 -6.14
CA ARG A 285 6.52 -22.31 -5.86
C ARG A 285 5.99 -23.64 -6.39
N LYS A 286 6.84 -24.65 -6.37
CA LYS A 286 6.42 -26.04 -6.65
C LYS A 286 5.79 -26.69 -5.41
N PRO A 287 4.90 -27.69 -5.60
CA PRO A 287 4.36 -28.46 -4.49
C PRO A 287 5.48 -29.23 -3.77
N THR A 288 5.37 -29.30 -2.45
CA THR A 288 6.24 -30.10 -1.59
C THR A 288 5.92 -31.59 -1.75
N LYS A 289 6.84 -32.46 -1.27
CA LYS A 289 6.61 -33.93 -1.27
C LYS A 289 5.34 -34.34 -0.51
N ARG A 290 4.97 -33.60 0.54
CA ARG A 290 3.76 -33.87 1.34
C ARG A 290 2.50 -33.53 0.55
N GLU A 291 2.47 -32.36 -0.09
CA GLU A 291 1.35 -31.92 -0.93
C GLU A 291 1.18 -32.84 -2.15
N LEU A 292 2.27 -33.24 -2.80
CA LEU A 292 2.21 -34.21 -3.91
C LEU A 292 1.58 -35.54 -3.49
N LYS A 293 1.86 -36.02 -2.27
CA LYS A 293 1.25 -37.24 -1.75
C LYS A 293 -0.27 -37.09 -1.56
N LEU A 294 -0.73 -35.94 -1.08
CA LEU A 294 -2.16 -35.64 -0.94
C LEU A 294 -2.86 -35.57 -2.30
N VAL A 295 -2.24 -34.90 -3.27
CA VAL A 295 -2.75 -34.83 -4.66
C VAL A 295 -2.86 -36.23 -5.28
N GLN A 296 -1.87 -37.09 -5.05
CA GLN A 296 -1.90 -38.47 -5.53
C GLN A 296 -3.05 -39.28 -4.92
N GLN A 297 -3.41 -39.04 -3.67
CA GLN A 297 -4.56 -39.68 -3.03
C GLN A 297 -5.90 -39.18 -3.58
N MET A 298 -5.99 -37.91 -3.98
CA MET A 298 -7.21 -37.34 -4.58
C MET A 298 -7.45 -37.86 -6.00
N LEU A 299 -6.39 -38.14 -6.74
CA LEU A 299 -6.42 -38.75 -8.08
C LEU A 299 -7.18 -40.09 -8.10
N ASP A 300 -7.14 -40.84 -7.01
CA ASP A 300 -7.80 -42.14 -6.90
C ASP A 300 -9.31 -42.02 -6.57
N GLN A 301 -9.78 -40.85 -6.12
CA GLN A 301 -11.14 -40.66 -5.57
C GLN A 301 -12.06 -39.80 -6.45
N THR A 302 -11.51 -39.01 -7.37
CA THR A 302 -12.27 -37.98 -8.12
C THR A 302 -11.87 -37.95 -9.59
N THR A 303 -12.70 -37.32 -10.43
CA THR A 303 -12.32 -37.08 -11.83
C THR A 303 -11.16 -36.09 -11.90
N PRO A 304 -10.26 -36.19 -12.90
CA PRO A 304 -9.11 -35.28 -13.00
C PRO A 304 -9.49 -33.80 -13.03
N ASP A 305 -10.62 -33.46 -13.65
CA ASP A 305 -11.09 -32.08 -13.78
C ASP A 305 -11.64 -31.51 -12.47
N GLN A 306 -12.43 -32.30 -11.73
CA GLN A 306 -12.92 -31.91 -10.41
C GLN A 306 -11.75 -31.76 -9.43
N MET A 307 -10.79 -32.67 -9.47
CA MET A 307 -9.58 -32.61 -8.64
C MET A 307 -8.77 -31.33 -8.89
N LEU A 308 -8.60 -30.92 -10.15
CA LEU A 308 -7.90 -29.67 -10.47
C LEU A 308 -8.67 -28.44 -9.98
N GLN A 309 -10.00 -28.44 -10.07
CA GLN A 309 -10.86 -27.38 -9.51
C GLN A 309 -10.73 -27.28 -7.99
N ASP A 310 -10.78 -28.42 -7.29
CA ASP A 310 -10.70 -28.48 -5.83
C ASP A 310 -9.33 -28.03 -5.33
N ILE A 311 -8.24 -28.48 -5.99
CA ILE A 311 -6.88 -28.02 -5.68
C ILE A 311 -6.75 -26.52 -5.91
N TRP A 312 -7.30 -26.02 -7.02
CA TRP A 312 -7.23 -24.60 -7.34
C TRP A 312 -7.97 -23.75 -6.31
N TRP A 313 -9.19 -24.15 -5.94
CA TRP A 313 -9.95 -23.49 -4.89
C TRP A 313 -9.21 -23.52 -3.54
N ALA A 314 -8.60 -24.66 -3.17
CA ALA A 314 -7.85 -24.80 -1.94
C ALA A 314 -6.60 -23.91 -1.91
N LEU A 315 -5.88 -23.80 -3.02
CA LEU A 315 -4.71 -22.92 -3.13
C LEU A 315 -5.10 -21.45 -2.96
N LEU A 316 -6.13 -20.97 -3.67
CA LEU A 316 -6.56 -19.57 -3.61
C LEU A 316 -7.18 -19.15 -2.26
N ASN A 317 -7.58 -20.12 -1.43
CA ASN A 317 -8.10 -19.89 -0.08
C ASN A 317 -7.10 -20.27 1.02
N SER A 318 -5.85 -20.57 0.65
CA SER A 318 -4.79 -20.86 1.62
C SER A 318 -4.23 -19.58 2.24
N ASN A 319 -3.67 -19.69 3.45
CA ASN A 319 -2.93 -18.58 4.06
C ASN A 319 -1.71 -18.17 3.23
N GLU A 320 -1.13 -19.09 2.46
CA GLU A 320 0.02 -18.80 1.63
C GLU A 320 -0.35 -17.91 0.43
N PHE A 321 -1.57 -18.03 -0.09
CA PHE A 321 -2.05 -17.19 -1.19
C PHE A 321 -2.18 -15.72 -0.80
N ILE A 322 -2.39 -15.40 0.47
CA ILE A 322 -2.53 -14.02 0.97
C ILE A 322 -1.20 -13.45 1.50
N LEU A 323 -0.10 -14.22 1.41
CA LEU A 323 1.21 -13.81 1.88
C LEU A 323 2.15 -13.57 0.70
N ASP A 324 2.88 -12.46 0.75
CA ASP A 324 4.04 -12.20 -0.09
C ASP A 324 5.27 -12.82 0.61
N HIS A 325 5.93 -13.80 -0.01
CA HIS A 325 6.88 -14.70 0.66
C HIS A 325 8.02 -15.21 -0.24
#